data_AF-A0A9E3SSP7-F1
#
_entry.id   AF-A0A9E3SSP7-F1
#
_cell.length_a   1.000
_cell.length_b   1.000
_cell.length_c   1.000
_cell.angle_alpha   90.00
_cell.angle_beta   90.00
_cell.angle_gamma   90.00
#
_symmetry.space_group_name_H-M   'P 1'
#
loop_
_entity.id
_entity.type
_entity.pdbx_description
1 polymer ?
#
loop_
_entity_poly.entity_id
_entity_poly.type
_entity_poly.pdbx_seq_one_letter_code
_entity_poly.pdbx_strand_id
1 'polypeptide(L)'
;MALKSGREQSIIPNYIVLTILALIAFLPILSLFMNSFKTSPELGKNPLGVPEIWHVENYAEAWQVGRYGTILRNSVIITGGTIVGTLTLAGLAAYALARLKLRGSDLLTFYFLVGTSVPAQLFIVPLFIMWRDLN
;
A
#
# COMPACT_ATOMS: atom_id res chain seq x y z
N MET A 1 -9.44 39.96 28.29
CA MET A 1 -8.52 38.90 27.81
C MET A 1 -8.81 38.70 26.33
N ALA A 2 -8.05 39.37 25.46
CA ALA A 2 -8.34 39.50 24.04
C ALA A 2 -7.93 38.24 23.27
N LEU A 3 -8.91 37.55 22.67
CA LEU A 3 -8.65 36.48 21.71
C LEU A 3 -8.06 37.11 20.44
N LYS A 4 -6.80 36.80 20.21
CA LYS A 4 -6.00 37.25 19.07
C LYS A 4 -6.70 36.78 17.79
N SER A 5 -7.19 37.74 17.02
CA SER A 5 -7.61 37.58 15.63
C SER A 5 -6.50 36.89 14.84
N GLY A 6 -6.60 35.57 14.69
CA GLY A 6 -5.72 34.79 13.86
C GLY A 6 -6.16 34.98 12.42
N ARG A 7 -5.38 35.74 11.65
CA ARG A 7 -5.51 35.99 10.20
C ARG A 7 -6.37 34.91 9.52
N GLU A 8 -7.53 35.29 8.97
CA GLU A 8 -8.24 34.47 7.99
C GLU A 8 -7.33 34.27 6.79
N GLN A 9 -6.49 33.25 6.84
CA GLN A 9 -5.64 32.86 5.74
C GLN A 9 -6.57 32.43 4.62
N SER A 10 -6.47 33.08 3.45
CA SER A 10 -7.25 32.66 2.29
C SER A 10 -6.95 31.18 2.03
N ILE A 11 -8.00 30.37 1.92
CA ILE A 11 -7.89 28.92 1.67
C ILE A 11 -7.47 28.60 0.22
N ILE A 12 -7.55 29.60 -0.67
CA ILE A 12 -7.29 29.52 -2.11
C ILE A 12 -5.87 29.01 -2.43
N PRO A 13 -4.77 29.49 -1.80
CA PRO A 13 -3.43 28.99 -2.05
C PRO A 13 -3.29 27.50 -1.69
N ASN A 14 -3.94 27.05 -0.61
CA ASN A 14 -3.92 25.63 -0.22
C ASN A 14 -4.58 24.76 -1.29
N TYR A 15 -5.74 25.19 -1.84
CA TYR A 15 -6.39 24.47 -2.94
C TYR A 15 -5.54 24.42 -4.20
N ILE A 16 -4.86 25.51 -4.55
CA ILE A 16 -3.96 25.55 -5.71
C ILE A 16 -2.82 24.54 -5.52
N VAL A 17 -2.14 24.57 -4.36
CA VAL A 17 -1.04 23.66 -4.05
C VAL A 17 -1.52 22.20 -4.04
N LEU A 18 -2.63 21.90 -3.36
CA LEU A 18 -3.20 20.56 -3.31
C LEU A 18 -3.61 20.05 -4.70
N THR A 19 -4.17 20.92 -5.55
CA THR A 19 -4.56 20.56 -6.92
C THR A 19 -3.32 20.22 -7.76
N ILE A 20 -2.26 21.03 -7.67
CA ILE A 20 -1.01 20.76 -8.39
C ILE A 20 -0.39 19.43 -7.91
N LEU A 21 -0.32 19.21 -6.60
CA LEU A 21 0.19 17.96 -6.03
C LEU A 21 -0.65 16.75 -6.45
N ALA A 22 -1.98 16.88 -6.47
CA ALA A 22 -2.88 15.83 -6.93
C ALA A 22 -2.66 15.51 -8.41
N LEU A 23 -2.50 16.52 -9.28
CA LEU A 23 -2.20 16.32 -10.69
C LEU A 23 -0.87 15.58 -10.88
N ILE A 24 0.18 15.99 -10.17
CA ILE A 24 1.50 15.33 -10.23
C ILE A 24 1.40 13.87 -9.79
N ALA A 25 0.66 13.59 -8.71
CA ALA A 25 0.43 12.22 -8.24
C ALA A 25 -0.40 11.38 -9.23
N PHE A 26 -1.30 12.01 -9.99
CA PHE A 26 -2.15 11.33 -10.95
C PHE A 26 -1.45 11.01 -12.28
N LEU A 27 -0.45 11.80 -12.68
CA LEU A 27 0.31 11.57 -13.92
C LEU A 27 0.87 10.14 -14.09
N PRO A 28 1.55 9.51 -13.11
CA PRO A 28 2.04 8.13 -13.27
C PRO A 28 0.91 7.10 -13.34
N ILE A 29 -0.24 7.36 -12.71
CA ILE A 29 -1.42 6.48 -12.80
C ILE A 29 -2.02 6.58 -14.21
N LEU A 30 -2.12 7.80 -14.74
CA LEU A 30 -2.61 8.03 -16.08
C LEU A 30 -1.66 7.43 -17.13
N SER A 31 -0.35 7.54 -16.96
CA SER A 31 0.61 6.92 -17.88
C SER A 31 0.53 5.39 -17.83
N LEU A 32 0.40 4.79 -16.65
CA LEU A 32 0.17 3.36 -16.50
C LEU A 32 -1.12 2.92 -17.19
N PHE A 33 -2.20 3.68 -17.00
CA PHE A 33 -3.48 3.42 -17.65
C PHE A 33 -3.35 3.47 -19.17
N MET A 34 -2.74 4.52 -19.74
CA MET A 34 -2.52 4.63 -21.18
C MET A 34 -1.63 3.50 -21.71
N ASN A 35 -0.59 3.14 -20.96
CA ASN A 35 0.33 2.07 -21.32
C ASN A 35 -0.32 0.68 -21.30
N SER A 36 -1.37 0.45 -20.51
CA SER A 36 -2.09 -0.82 -20.51
C SER A 36 -2.72 -1.19 -21.87
N PHE A 37 -3.00 -0.18 -22.70
CA PHE A 37 -3.59 -0.36 -24.04
C PHE A 37 -2.55 -0.42 -25.16
N LYS A 38 -1.26 -0.24 -24.87
CA LYS A 38 -0.20 -0.20 -25.89
C LYS A 38 0.42 -1.57 -26.12
N THR A 39 1.06 -1.74 -27.27
CA THR A 39 1.91 -2.92 -27.54
C THR A 39 3.31 -2.79 -26.92
N SER A 40 4.02 -3.89 -26.69
CA SER A 40 5.38 -3.85 -26.10
C SER A 40 6.38 -2.99 -26.89
N PRO A 41 6.40 -3.01 -28.24
CA PRO A 41 7.26 -2.11 -29.02
C PRO A 41 6.89 -0.63 -28.89
N GLU A 42 5.61 -0.31 -28.75
CA GLU A 42 5.11 1.05 -28.56
C GLU A 42 5.47 1.62 -27.18
N LEU A 43 5.40 0.77 -26.14
CA LEU A 43 5.88 1.11 -24.80
C LEU A 43 7.35 1.53 -24.77
N GLY A 44 8.21 0.84 -25.54
CA GLY A 44 9.63 1.17 -25.62
C GLY A 44 9.95 2.47 -26.36
N LYS A 45 9.07 2.91 -27.27
CA LYS A 45 9.25 4.12 -28.07
C LYS A 45 8.68 5.37 -27.40
N ASN A 46 7.47 5.28 -26.85
CA ASN A 46 6.78 6.43 -26.26
C ASN A 46 6.01 6.04 -24.97
N PRO A 47 6.71 5.87 -23.83
CA PRO A 47 6.08 5.45 -22.57
C PRO A 47 5.12 6.49 -21.96
N LEU A 48 5.27 7.77 -22.29
CA LEU A 48 4.43 8.86 -21.74
C LEU A 48 3.35 9.34 -22.72
N GLY A 49 3.39 8.91 -23.97
CA GLY A 49 2.40 9.26 -24.98
C GLY A 49 1.05 8.60 -24.74
N VAL A 50 0.06 9.00 -25.53
CA VAL A 50 -1.22 8.28 -25.66
C VAL A 50 -1.04 7.06 -26.56
N PRO A 51 -1.86 6.01 -26.40
CA PRO A 51 -1.84 4.87 -27.31
C PRO A 51 -2.25 5.29 -28.73
N GLU A 52 -1.54 4.80 -29.74
CA GLU A 52 -1.94 4.99 -31.15
C GLU A 52 -3.20 4.17 -31.46
N ILE A 53 -3.27 2.96 -30.92
CA ILE A 53 -4.41 2.04 -31.03
C ILE A 53 -4.73 1.52 -29.63
N TRP A 54 -6.03 1.52 -29.29
CA TRP A 54 -6.49 1.04 -27.99
C TRP A 54 -6.64 -0.49 -28.01
N HIS A 55 -5.63 -1.22 -27.54
CA HIS A 55 -5.67 -2.68 -27.44
C HIS A 55 -6.37 -3.14 -26.16
N VAL A 56 -7.70 -3.25 -26.21
CA VAL A 56 -8.51 -3.72 -25.07
C VAL A 56 -8.33 -5.23 -24.84
N GLU A 57 -7.95 -5.97 -25.87
CA GLU A 57 -7.60 -7.38 -25.83
C GLU A 57 -6.48 -7.70 -24.83
N ASN A 58 -5.58 -6.74 -24.58
CA ASN A 58 -4.51 -6.85 -23.59
C ASN A 58 -5.03 -7.25 -22.20
N TYR A 59 -6.23 -6.80 -21.82
CA TYR A 59 -6.84 -7.15 -20.53
C TYR A 59 -7.27 -8.62 -20.49
N ALA A 60 -7.92 -9.11 -21.55
CA ALA A 60 -8.37 -10.49 -21.63
C ALA A 60 -7.18 -11.46 -21.73
N GLU A 61 -6.17 -11.11 -22.52
CA GLU A 61 -4.93 -11.88 -22.65
C GLU A 61 -4.16 -11.90 -21.33
N ALA A 62 -3.92 -10.74 -20.71
CA ALA A 62 -3.24 -10.65 -19.42
C ALA A 62 -3.96 -11.45 -18.35
N TRP A 63 -5.31 -11.42 -18.30
CA TRP A 63 -6.10 -12.18 -17.34
C TRP A 63 -5.84 -13.69 -17.42
N GLN A 64 -5.79 -14.23 -18.65
CA GLN A 64 -5.57 -15.66 -18.90
C GLN A 64 -4.10 -16.05 -18.70
N VAL A 65 -3.17 -15.32 -19.34
CA VAL A 65 -1.73 -15.60 -19.29
C VAL A 65 -1.22 -15.47 -17.85
N GLY A 66 -1.65 -14.43 -17.13
CA GLY A 66 -1.28 -14.21 -15.74
C GLY A 66 -2.03 -15.09 -14.74
N ARG A 67 -3.01 -15.90 -15.18
CA ARG A 67 -3.87 -16.71 -14.29
C ARG A 67 -4.48 -15.88 -13.15
N TYR A 68 -4.92 -14.66 -13.46
CA TYR A 68 -5.34 -13.67 -12.45
C TYR A 68 -6.51 -14.13 -11.59
N GLY A 69 -7.39 -14.99 -12.11
CA GLY A 69 -8.46 -15.59 -11.30
C GLY A 69 -7.93 -16.36 -10.08
N THR A 70 -6.88 -17.15 -10.25
CA THR A 70 -6.24 -17.90 -9.16
C THR A 70 -5.47 -16.97 -8.24
N ILE A 71 -4.70 -16.04 -8.81
CA ILE A 71 -3.89 -15.09 -8.03
C ILE A 71 -4.80 -14.23 -7.15
N LEU A 72 -5.85 -13.63 -7.71
CA LEU A 72 -6.79 -12.80 -6.95
C LEU A 72 -7.50 -13.58 -5.86
N ARG A 73 -7.94 -14.81 -6.14
CA ARG A 73 -8.53 -15.67 -5.11
C ARG A 73 -7.55 -15.94 -3.96
N ASN A 74 -6.31 -16.30 -4.28
CA ASN A 74 -5.29 -16.57 -3.27
C ASN A 74 -4.99 -15.30 -2.45
N SER A 75 -4.85 -14.14 -3.10
CA SER A 75 -4.65 -12.86 -2.43
C SER A 75 -5.82 -12.53 -1.50
N VAL A 76 -7.06 -12.67 -1.94
CA VAL A 76 -8.24 -12.41 -1.09
C VAL A 76 -8.27 -13.32 0.13
N ILE A 77 -7.99 -14.61 -0.05
CA ILE A 77 -7.98 -15.58 1.07
C ILE A 77 -6.86 -15.24 2.06
N ILE A 78 -5.64 -15.03 1.56
CA ILE A 78 -4.47 -14.73 2.40
C ILE A 78 -4.68 -13.40 3.12
N THR A 79 -4.96 -12.32 2.38
CA THR A 79 -5.15 -10.98 2.95
C THR A 79 -6.33 -10.96 3.91
N GLY A 80 -7.47 -11.55 3.56
CA GLY A 80 -8.64 -11.63 4.44
C GLY A 80 -8.33 -12.37 5.73
N GLY A 81 -7.70 -13.54 5.66
CA GLY A 81 -7.28 -14.31 6.83
C GLY A 81 -6.29 -13.54 7.71
N THR A 82 -5.29 -12.89 7.09
CA THR A 82 -4.32 -12.05 7.79
C THR A 82 -4.97 -10.87 8.49
N ILE A 83 -5.94 -10.20 7.87
CA ILE A 83 -6.67 -9.07 8.49
C ILE A 83 -7.42 -9.55 9.73
N VAL A 84 -8.20 -10.63 9.61
CA VAL A 84 -8.98 -11.17 10.74
C VAL A 84 -8.08 -11.58 11.90
N GLY A 85 -7.00 -12.32 11.61
CA GLY A 85 -6.03 -12.75 12.61
C GLY A 85 -5.32 -11.56 13.27
N THR A 86 -4.81 -10.62 12.46
CA THR A 86 -4.10 -9.45 12.96
C THR A 86 -4.99 -8.55 13.80
N LEU A 87 -6.21 -8.21 13.34
CA LEU A 87 -7.12 -7.35 14.09
C LEU A 87 -7.52 -7.97 15.43
N THR A 88 -7.79 -9.28 15.45
CA THR A 88 -8.15 -9.98 16.68
C THR A 88 -6.99 -9.96 17.67
N LEU A 89 -5.80 -10.40 17.26
CA LEU A 89 -4.64 -10.51 18.15
C LEU A 89 -4.10 -9.13 18.56
N ALA A 90 -3.92 -8.22 17.61
CA ALA A 90 -3.43 -6.88 17.89
C ALA A 90 -4.44 -6.06 18.70
N GLY A 91 -5.74 -6.23 18.46
CA GLY A 91 -6.80 -5.58 19.24
C GLY A 91 -6.77 -6.01 20.71
N LEU A 92 -6.64 -7.32 20.97
CA LEU A 92 -6.51 -7.85 22.33
C LEU A 92 -5.23 -7.35 23.01
N ALA A 93 -4.09 -7.37 22.30
CA ALA A 93 -2.82 -6.87 22.82
C ALA A 93 -2.88 -5.36 23.13
N ALA A 94 -3.46 -4.57 22.24
CA ALA A 94 -3.65 -3.13 22.42
C ALA A 94 -4.55 -2.83 23.64
N TYR A 95 -5.65 -3.57 23.80
CA TYR A 95 -6.53 -3.44 24.96
C TYR A 95 -5.80 -3.74 26.26
N ALA A 96 -5.02 -4.83 26.29
CA ALA A 96 -4.26 -5.22 27.47
C ALA A 96 -3.23 -4.15 27.88
N LEU A 97 -2.48 -3.62 26.92
CA LEU A 97 -1.51 -2.56 27.17
C LEU A 97 -2.17 -1.23 27.57
N ALA A 98 -3.29 -0.87 26.96
CA ALA A 98 -3.94 0.42 27.20
C ALA A 98 -4.79 0.45 28.48
N ARG A 99 -5.35 -0.68 28.92
CA ARG A 99 -6.35 -0.72 30.01
C ARG A 99 -5.96 -1.55 31.22
N LEU A 100 -5.21 -2.64 31.08
CA LEU A 100 -4.98 -3.60 32.17
C LEU A 100 -3.81 -3.23 33.10
N LYS A 101 -3.15 -2.08 32.92
CA LYS A 101 -2.01 -1.59 33.74
C LYS A 101 -0.97 -2.69 34.01
N LEU A 102 -0.54 -3.36 32.94
CA LEU A 102 0.41 -4.47 32.99
C LEU A 102 1.77 -4.00 33.57
N ARG A 103 2.34 -4.81 34.47
CA ARG A 103 3.73 -4.61 34.91
C ARG A 103 4.67 -4.87 33.73
N GLY A 104 5.47 -3.87 33.35
CA GLY A 104 6.39 -3.95 32.21
C GLY A 104 5.80 -3.50 30.86
N SER A 105 4.64 -2.82 30.86
CA SER A 105 4.00 -2.30 29.64
C SER A 105 4.93 -1.45 28.76
N ASP A 106 5.81 -0.67 29.37
CA ASP A 106 6.71 0.24 28.64
C ASP A 106 7.78 -0.54 27.87
N LEU A 107 8.29 -1.63 28.44
CA LEU A 107 9.26 -2.49 27.78
C LEU A 107 8.62 -3.23 26.59
N LEU A 108 7.39 -3.74 26.76
CA LEU A 108 6.63 -4.36 25.68
C LEU A 108 6.32 -3.36 24.56
N THR A 109 5.94 -2.14 24.92
CA THR A 109 5.67 -1.07 23.94
C THR A 109 6.94 -0.72 23.17
N PHE A 110 8.07 -0.60 23.86
CA PHE A 110 9.37 -0.38 23.23
C PHE A 110 9.77 -1.54 22.31
N TYR A 111 9.55 -2.79 22.73
CA TYR A 111 9.79 -3.97 21.90
C TYR A 111 9.00 -3.93 20.59
N PHE A 112 7.70 -3.60 20.63
CA PHE A 112 6.90 -3.45 19.42
C PHE A 112 7.35 -2.29 18.54
N LEU A 113 7.76 -1.16 19.14
CA LEU A 113 8.28 -0.02 18.38
C LEU A 113 9.57 -0.38 17.63
N VAL A 114 10.50 -1.07 18.30
CA VAL A 114 11.74 -1.55 17.67
C VAL A 114 11.41 -2.58 16.59
N GLY A 115 10.54 -3.56 16.89
CA GLY A 115 10.17 -4.60 15.93
C GLY A 115 9.51 -4.05 14.66
N THR A 116 8.64 -3.05 14.78
CA THR A 116 7.97 -2.40 13.64
C THR A 116 8.90 -1.47 12.84
N SER A 117 10.01 -1.03 13.43
CA SER A 117 11.03 -0.23 12.75
C SER A 117 11.95 -1.05 11.85
N VAL A 118 12.02 -2.38 12.06
CA VAL A 118 12.86 -3.27 11.24
C VAL A 118 12.23 -3.46 9.86
N PRO A 119 12.99 -3.27 8.76
CA PRO A 119 12.48 -3.49 7.40
C PRO A 119 12.00 -4.92 7.19
N ALA A 120 10.78 -5.07 6.67
CA ALA A 120 10.16 -6.38 6.43
C ALA A 120 11.00 -7.30 5.52
N GLN A 121 11.81 -6.71 4.63
CA GLN A 121 12.66 -7.41 3.67
C GLN A 121 13.75 -8.27 4.35
N LEU A 122 14.20 -7.89 5.56
CA LEU A 122 15.22 -8.64 6.30
C LEU A 122 14.70 -10.02 6.75
N PHE A 123 13.39 -10.20 6.83
CA PHE A 123 12.78 -11.45 7.30
C PHE A 123 12.58 -12.49 6.18
N ILE A 124 12.72 -12.13 4.90
CA ILE A 124 12.43 -13.05 3.78
C ILE A 124 13.34 -14.28 3.80
N VAL A 125 14.67 -14.06 3.90
CA VAL A 125 15.67 -15.15 3.93
C VAL A 125 15.50 -16.07 5.15
N PRO A 126 15.42 -15.56 6.39
CA PRO A 126 15.25 -16.44 7.56
C PRO A 126 13.91 -17.16 7.55
N LEU A 127 12.81 -16.52 7.09
CA LEU A 127 11.53 -17.22 6.95
C LEU A 127 11.61 -18.35 5.91
N PHE A 128 12.31 -18.14 4.79
CA PHE A 128 12.51 -19.20 3.80
C PHE A 128 13.28 -20.39 4.39
N ILE A 129 14.39 -20.14 5.08
CA ILE A 129 15.17 -21.20 5.75
C ILE A 129 14.31 -21.95 6.76
N MET A 130 13.58 -21.23 7.61
CA MET A 130 12.68 -21.82 8.59
C MET A 130 11.61 -22.72 7.95
N TRP A 131 10.98 -22.27 6.86
CA TRP A 131 9.99 -23.06 6.13
C TRP A 131 10.59 -24.27 5.42
N ARG A 132 11.79 -24.14 4.86
CA ARG A 132 12.51 -25.26 4.23
C ARG A 132 12.89 -26.32 5.25
N ASP A 133 13.37 -25.92 6.42
CA ASP A 133 13.82 -26.86 7.45
C ASP A 133 12.63 -27.57 8.15
N LEU A 134 11.42 -27.01 8.05
CA LEU A 134 10.18 -27.62 8.54
C LEU A 134 9.59 -28.70 7.61
N ASN A 135 10.05 -28.80 6.36
CA ASN A 135 9.51 -29.70 5.33
C ASN A 135 10.55 -30.73 4.88
#